data_AF-A0A7J4ULI2-F1
#
_entry.id   AF-A0A7J4ULI2-F1
#
_cell.length_a   1.000
_cell.length_b   1.000
_cell.length_c   1.000
_cell.angle_alpha   90.00
_cell.angle_beta   90.00
_cell.angle_gamma   90.00
#
_symmetry.space_group_name_H-M   'P 1'
#
loop_
_entity.id
_entity.type
_entity.pdbx_description
1 polymer ?
#
loop_
_entity_poly.entity_id
_entity_poly.type
_entity_poly.pdbx_seq_one_letter_code
_entity_poly.pdbx_strand_id
1 'polypeptide(L)'
;MEFESLNDETYVMYAMKHYTNPQCTSVEEFNDDLNRIKYLKRLFKKYINNGELKDRLIMNHIIIFYNVFGIEAATRLLFYRIEEEYHSMLKTFLVYLNFLPETNIVETDLVSILLDSHIINALRGI
;
A
#
# COMPACT_ATOMS: atom_id res chain seq x y z
N MET A 1 13.25 -18.03 8.72
CA MET A 1 13.76 -17.11 7.68
C MET A 1 13.26 -15.72 8.03
N GLU A 2 14.16 -14.88 8.50
CA GLU A 2 13.89 -13.46 8.70
C GLU A 2 14.00 -12.78 7.34
N PHE A 3 12.95 -12.04 6.95
CA PHE A 3 12.98 -11.21 5.76
C PHE A 3 13.48 -9.85 6.21
N GLU A 4 14.80 -9.69 6.36
CA GLU A 4 15.41 -8.40 6.75
C GLU A 4 14.97 -7.31 5.79
N SER A 5 15.17 -7.49 4.48
CA SER A 5 14.64 -6.61 3.44
C SER A 5 13.98 -7.42 2.32
N LEU A 6 12.93 -6.85 1.73
CA LEU A 6 12.30 -7.41 0.55
C LEU A 6 13.18 -7.14 -0.68
N ASN A 7 13.27 -8.12 -1.55
CA ASN A 7 13.88 -8.03 -2.87
C ASN A 7 13.00 -8.81 -3.87
N ASP A 8 13.35 -8.80 -5.17
CA ASP A 8 12.49 -9.40 -6.20
C ASP A 8 12.30 -10.93 -6.01
N GLU A 9 13.24 -11.60 -5.36
CA GLU A 9 13.17 -13.03 -5.04
C GLU A 9 12.33 -13.31 -3.79
N THR A 10 12.44 -12.46 -2.77
CA THR A 10 11.80 -12.67 -1.46
C THR A 10 10.42 -12.05 -1.34
N TYR A 11 10.10 -11.06 -2.19
CA TYR A 11 8.85 -10.31 -2.15
C TYR A 11 7.60 -11.20 -2.27
N VAL A 12 7.56 -12.08 -3.27
CA VAL A 12 6.41 -12.97 -3.48
C VAL A 12 6.30 -13.98 -2.35
N MET A 13 7.42 -14.52 -1.88
CA MET A 13 7.42 -15.48 -0.77
C MET A 13 6.95 -14.84 0.54
N TYR A 14 7.34 -13.60 0.80
CA TYR A 14 6.84 -12.82 1.93
C TYR A 14 5.32 -12.59 1.80
N ALA A 15 4.85 -12.15 0.62
CA ALA A 15 3.42 -11.97 0.37
C ALA A 15 2.63 -13.26 0.61
N MET A 16 3.07 -14.39 0.06
CA MET A 16 2.40 -15.69 0.24
C MET A 16 2.35 -16.11 1.71
N LYS A 17 3.43 -15.91 2.47
CA LYS A 17 3.50 -16.26 3.89
C LYS A 17 2.51 -15.47 4.74
N HIS A 18 2.26 -14.21 4.40
CA HIS A 18 1.43 -13.29 5.17
C HIS A 18 0.02 -13.10 4.60
N TYR A 19 -0.32 -13.83 3.54
CA TYR A 19 -1.65 -13.76 2.93
C TYR A 19 -2.67 -14.56 3.73
N THR A 20 -3.66 -13.87 4.28
CA THR A 20 -4.74 -14.40 5.11
C THR A 20 -6.09 -14.03 4.52
N ASN A 21 -6.43 -14.59 3.36
CA ASN A 21 -7.79 -14.51 2.82
C ASN A 21 -8.52 -15.84 3.07
N PRO A 22 -9.48 -15.90 4.02
CA PRO A 22 -10.20 -17.13 4.35
C PRO A 22 -11.13 -17.61 3.23
N GLN A 23 -11.43 -16.75 2.25
CA GLN A 23 -12.23 -17.10 1.07
C GLN A 23 -11.37 -17.45 -0.14
N CYS A 24 -10.03 -17.51 0.01
CA CYS A 24 -9.14 -17.78 -1.10
C CYS A 24 -9.39 -19.18 -1.67
N THR A 25 -9.86 -19.24 -2.91
CA THR A 25 -10.14 -20.52 -3.59
C THR A 25 -9.05 -20.92 -4.58
N SER A 26 -8.20 -19.99 -4.98
CA SER A 26 -7.18 -20.23 -6.01
C SER A 26 -5.97 -19.30 -5.89
N VAL A 27 -4.87 -19.67 -6.55
CA VAL A 27 -3.67 -18.82 -6.68
C VAL A 27 -3.95 -17.56 -7.51
N GLU A 28 -4.96 -17.58 -8.38
CA GLU A 28 -5.36 -16.43 -9.18
C GLU A 28 -5.91 -15.30 -8.30
N GLU A 29 -6.73 -15.61 -7.31
CA GLU A 29 -7.24 -14.62 -6.35
C GLU A 29 -6.11 -13.95 -5.54
N PHE A 30 -5.11 -14.74 -5.10
CA PHE A 30 -3.91 -14.18 -4.46
C PHE A 30 -3.19 -13.20 -5.39
N ASN A 31 -3.02 -13.56 -6.66
CA ASN A 31 -2.36 -12.69 -7.64
C ASN A 31 -3.17 -11.42 -7.90
N ASP A 32 -4.50 -11.49 -7.92
CA ASP A 32 -5.37 -10.33 -8.09
C ASP A 32 -5.28 -9.37 -6.91
N ASP A 33 -5.26 -9.88 -5.68
CA ASP A 33 -5.04 -9.06 -4.50
C ASP A 33 -3.63 -8.45 -4.47
N LEU A 34 -2.61 -9.23 -4.82
CA LEU A 34 -1.24 -8.71 -4.95
C LEU A 34 -1.12 -7.64 -6.05
N ASN A 35 -1.87 -7.80 -7.14
CA ASN A 35 -1.90 -6.86 -8.27
C ASN A 35 -2.51 -5.50 -7.89
N ARG A 36 -3.24 -5.37 -6.77
CA ARG A 36 -3.77 -4.07 -6.28
C ARG A 36 -2.69 -3.01 -6.15
N ILE A 37 -1.46 -3.40 -5.84
CA ILE A 37 -0.30 -2.49 -5.83
C ILE A 37 -0.11 -1.82 -7.20
N LYS A 38 -0.21 -2.56 -8.30
CA LYS A 38 -0.10 -2.00 -9.66
C LYS A 38 -1.25 -1.03 -9.96
N TYR A 39 -2.46 -1.35 -9.49
CA TYR A 39 -3.61 -0.45 -9.61
C TYR A 39 -3.41 0.85 -8.84
N LEU A 40 -2.90 0.79 -7.61
CA LEU A 40 -2.56 1.97 -6.80
C LEU A 40 -1.53 2.85 -7.52
N LYS A 41 -0.43 2.27 -8.02
CA LYS A 41 0.59 2.99 -8.81
C LYS A 41 -0.02 3.71 -10.01
N ARG A 42 -0.91 3.04 -10.73
CA ARG A 42 -1.60 3.64 -11.88
C ARG A 42 -2.49 4.83 -11.48
N LEU A 43 -3.17 4.74 -10.34
CA LEU A 43 -4.01 5.83 -9.82
C LEU A 43 -3.18 7.02 -9.36
N PHE A 44 -2.06 6.77 -8.67
CA PHE A 44 -1.12 7.83 -8.26
C PHE A 44 -0.50 8.54 -9.46
N LYS A 45 0.01 7.76 -10.43
CA LYS A 45 0.52 8.31 -11.69
C LYS A 45 -0.53 9.13 -12.43
N LYS A 46 -1.78 8.67 -12.47
CA LYS A 46 -2.87 9.42 -13.10
C LYS A 46 -3.04 10.77 -12.39
N TYR A 47 -3.17 10.76 -11.06
CA TYR A 47 -3.30 11.98 -10.26
C TYR A 47 -2.16 12.97 -10.50
N ILE A 48 -0.90 12.53 -10.49
CA ILE A 48 0.24 13.43 -10.79
C ILE A 48 0.12 14.03 -12.18
N ASN A 49 -0.27 13.23 -13.18
CA ASN A 49 -0.33 13.68 -14.57
C ASN A 49 -1.51 14.61 -14.89
N ASN A 50 -2.66 14.44 -14.22
CA ASN A 50 -3.89 15.11 -14.63
C ASN A 50 -4.66 15.81 -13.49
N GLY A 51 -4.17 15.75 -12.24
CA GLY A 51 -4.81 16.32 -11.06
C GLY A 51 -6.07 15.60 -10.56
N GLU A 52 -6.49 14.52 -11.21
CA GLU A 52 -7.74 13.82 -10.89
C GLU A 52 -7.51 12.75 -9.81
N LEU A 53 -7.77 13.12 -8.55
CA LEU A 53 -7.66 12.20 -7.43
C LEU A 53 -8.88 11.26 -7.36
N LYS A 54 -8.63 9.96 -7.46
CA LYS A 54 -9.64 8.90 -7.27
C LYS A 54 -9.62 8.36 -5.84
N ASP A 55 -9.75 9.26 -4.88
CA ASP A 55 -9.69 9.01 -3.43
C ASP A 55 -10.43 7.74 -2.97
N ARG A 56 -11.72 7.58 -3.31
CA ARG A 56 -12.54 6.43 -2.91
C ARG A 56 -12.01 5.11 -3.47
N LEU A 57 -11.56 5.12 -4.74
CA LEU A 57 -11.03 3.94 -5.39
C LEU A 57 -9.67 3.55 -4.80
N ILE A 58 -8.81 4.53 -4.52
CA ILE A 58 -7.53 4.33 -3.84
C ILE A 58 -7.76 3.74 -2.45
N MET A 59 -8.64 4.35 -1.64
CA MET A 59 -8.99 3.85 -0.31
C MET A 59 -9.50 2.40 -0.38
N ASN A 60 -10.39 2.08 -1.32
CA ASN A 60 -10.91 0.73 -1.48
C ASN A 60 -9.81 -0.29 -1.79
N HIS A 61 -8.88 0.05 -2.71
CA HIS A 61 -7.75 -0.84 -3.00
C HIS A 61 -6.85 -1.06 -1.78
N ILE A 62 -6.59 -0.01 -1.00
CA ILE A 62 -5.80 -0.11 0.23
C ILE A 62 -6.52 -0.98 1.26
N ILE A 63 -7.79 -0.71 1.57
CA ILE A 63 -8.57 -1.45 2.57
C ILE A 63 -8.59 -2.95 2.25
N ILE A 64 -8.91 -3.32 1.01
CA ILE A 64 -8.95 -4.74 0.63
C ILE A 64 -7.56 -5.37 0.76
N PHE A 65 -6.51 -4.65 0.35
CA PHE A 65 -5.14 -5.15 0.47
C PHE A 65 -4.73 -5.37 1.94
N TYR A 66 -5.04 -4.43 2.83
CA TYR A 66 -4.76 -4.57 4.26
C TYR A 66 -5.59 -5.68 4.93
N ASN A 67 -6.82 -5.91 4.47
CA ASN A 67 -7.66 -6.99 5.01
C ASN A 67 -7.05 -8.38 4.77
N VAL A 68 -6.35 -8.58 3.65
CA VAL A 68 -5.80 -9.90 3.28
C VAL A 68 -4.32 -10.07 3.62
N PHE A 69 -3.57 -9.01 3.89
CA PHE A 69 -2.16 -9.10 4.29
C PHE A 69 -1.89 -8.66 5.74
N GLY A 70 -2.85 -8.01 6.41
CA GLY A 70 -2.64 -7.39 7.72
C GLY A 70 -1.77 -6.13 7.66
N ILE A 71 -1.73 -5.36 8.75
CA ILE A 71 -1.08 -4.05 8.81
C ILE A 71 0.39 -4.12 8.41
N GLU A 72 1.19 -4.92 9.15
CA GLU A 72 2.64 -4.93 8.98
C GLU A 72 3.06 -5.41 7.59
N ALA A 73 2.55 -6.56 7.13
CA ALA A 73 2.95 -7.09 5.84
C ALA A 73 2.43 -6.25 4.68
N ALA A 74 1.20 -5.72 4.76
CA ALA A 74 0.68 -4.84 3.71
C ALA A 74 1.54 -3.57 3.56
N THR A 75 1.91 -2.93 4.67
CA THR A 75 2.77 -1.74 4.65
C THR A 75 4.12 -2.06 4.00
N ARG A 76 4.79 -3.13 4.43
CA ARG A 76 6.09 -3.55 3.84
C ARG A 76 5.99 -3.81 2.34
N LEU A 77 4.98 -4.58 1.91
CA LEU A 77 4.77 -4.92 0.50
C LEU A 77 4.51 -3.67 -0.36
N LEU A 78 3.71 -2.73 0.14
CA LEU A 78 3.39 -1.49 -0.56
C LEU A 78 4.62 -0.60 -0.71
N PHE A 79 5.33 -0.31 0.38
CA PHE A 79 6.50 0.58 0.34
C PHE A 79 7.70 -0.03 -0.40
N TYR A 80 7.81 -1.36 -0.46
CA TYR A 80 8.82 -2.02 -1.30
C TYR A 80 8.52 -1.88 -2.81
N ARG A 81 7.26 -1.97 -3.25
CA ARG A 81 6.91 -2.02 -4.70
C ARG A 81 6.47 -0.69 -5.31
N ILE A 82 6.05 0.26 -4.48
CA ILE A 82 5.65 1.60 -4.90
C ILE A 82 6.89 2.49 -4.85
N GLU A 83 7.14 3.23 -5.93
CA GLU A 83 8.27 4.15 -6.06
C GLU A 83 8.16 5.31 -5.06
N GLU A 84 9.32 5.79 -4.59
CA GLU A 84 9.43 6.84 -3.57
C GLU A 84 8.64 8.12 -3.91
N GLU A 85 8.54 8.48 -5.20
CA GLU A 85 7.76 9.64 -5.66
C GLU A 85 6.28 9.57 -5.26
N TYR A 86 5.74 8.37 -5.03
CA TYR A 86 4.35 8.17 -4.60
C TYR A 86 4.20 7.94 -3.09
N HIS A 87 5.29 7.86 -2.32
CA HIS A 87 5.24 7.51 -0.90
C HIS A 87 4.50 8.54 -0.05
N SER A 88 4.65 9.83 -0.35
CA SER A 88 3.91 10.92 0.32
C SER A 88 2.39 10.72 0.17
N MET A 89 1.96 10.40 -1.06
CA MET A 89 0.54 10.12 -1.33
C MET A 89 0.07 8.88 -0.57
N LEU A 90 0.80 7.76 -0.69
CA LEU A 90 0.47 6.52 -0.03
C LEU A 90 0.37 6.69 1.48
N LYS A 91 1.40 7.27 2.12
CA LYS A 91 1.42 7.53 3.57
C LYS A 91 0.22 8.36 4.00
N THR A 92 -0.18 9.35 3.22
CA THR A 92 -1.36 10.19 3.53
C THR A 92 -2.65 9.37 3.61
N PHE A 93 -2.88 8.46 2.67
CA PHE A 93 -4.03 7.54 2.76
C PHE A 93 -3.92 6.58 3.95
N LEU A 94 -2.74 6.05 4.24
CA LEU A 94 -2.53 5.13 5.37
C LEU A 94 -2.75 5.81 6.72
N VAL A 95 -2.31 7.05 6.89
CA VAL A 95 -2.58 7.86 8.09
C VAL A 95 -4.09 8.10 8.23
N TYR A 96 -4.76 8.49 7.15
CA TYR A 96 -6.21 8.73 7.17
C TYR A 96 -7.01 7.48 7.55
N LEU A 97 -6.58 6.30 7.10
CA LEU A 97 -7.21 5.01 7.41
C LEU A 97 -6.76 4.39 8.74
N ASN A 98 -5.81 5.02 9.45
CA ASN A 98 -5.17 4.47 10.65
C ASN A 98 -4.54 3.08 10.41
N PHE A 99 -3.83 2.93 9.29
CA PHE A 99 -3.21 1.68 8.83
C PHE A 99 -1.68 1.68 8.93
N LEU A 100 -1.06 2.72 9.50
CA LEU A 100 0.37 2.66 9.77
C LEU A 100 0.66 1.67 10.91
N PRO A 101 1.75 0.89 10.81
CA PRO A 101 2.22 0.07 11.93
C PRO A 101 2.68 0.94 13.10
N GLU A 102 2.72 0.37 14.30
CA GLU A 102 3.19 1.05 15.51
C GLU A 102 4.69 1.37 15.47
N THR A 103 5.46 0.55 14.74
CA THR A 103 6.91 0.70 14.55
C THR A 103 7.23 0.98 13.09
N ASN A 104 8.39 1.59 12.84
CA ASN A 104 8.91 1.71 11.47
C ASN A 104 9.09 0.35 10.82
N ILE A 105 9.05 0.34 9.49
CA ILE A 105 9.35 -0.83 8.66
C ILE A 105 10.80 -0.78 8.18
N VAL A 106 11.32 -1.91 7.70
CA VAL A 106 12.71 -1.96 7.22
C VAL A 106 12.86 -1.24 5.88
N GLU A 107 11.81 -1.21 5.07
CA GLU A 107 11.82 -0.67 3.71
C GLU A 107 11.92 0.86 3.67
N THR A 108 11.45 1.56 4.71
CA THR A 108 11.53 3.03 4.77
C THR A 108 11.29 3.56 6.18
N ASP A 109 11.86 4.73 6.47
CA ASP A 109 11.50 5.51 7.65
C ASP A 109 10.18 6.24 7.41
N LEU A 110 9.09 5.63 7.88
CA LEU A 110 7.74 6.16 7.70
C LEU A 110 7.61 7.56 8.30
N VAL A 111 8.35 7.91 9.36
CA VAL A 111 8.25 9.21 10.02
C VAL A 111 8.75 10.33 9.11
N SER A 112 9.86 10.09 8.41
CA SER A 112 10.50 11.07 7.51
C SER A 112 9.65 11.49 6.31
N ILE A 113 8.74 10.62 5.86
CA ILE A 113 7.90 10.85 4.68
C ILE A 113 6.88 11.94 4.99
N LEU A 114 6.90 13.04 4.26
CA LEU A 114 5.90 14.10 4.43
C LEU A 114 4.52 13.66 3.94
N LEU A 115 3.47 14.28 4.46
CA LEU A 115 2.10 14.07 3.98
C LEU A 115 1.78 15.05 2.86
N ASP A 116 0.93 14.62 1.93
CA ASP A 116 0.43 15.42 0.82
C ASP A 116 -0.75 16.27 1.27
N SER A 117 -0.57 17.59 1.29
CA SER A 117 -1.57 18.55 1.74
C SER A 117 -2.82 18.60 0.85
N HIS A 118 -2.69 18.38 -0.46
CA HIS A 118 -3.82 18.35 -1.37
C HIS A 118 -4.71 17.13 -1.10
N ILE A 119 -4.09 15.97 -0.85
CA ILE A 119 -4.81 14.75 -0.50
C ILE A 119 -5.44 14.87 0.89
N ILE A 120 -4.75 15.49 1.87
CA ILE A 120 -5.34 15.76 3.19
C ILE A 120 -6.65 16.55 3.07
N ASN A 121 -6.65 17.63 2.28
CA ASN A 121 -7.83 18.47 2.10
C ASN A 121 -8.96 17.68 1.42
N ALA A 122 -8.64 16.96 0.34
CA ALA A 122 -9.60 16.12 -0.36
C ALA A 122 -10.24 15.06 0.56
N LEU A 123 -9.44 14.38 1.40
CA LEU A 123 -9.93 13.34 2.32
C LEU A 123 -10.76 13.90 3.48
N ARG A 124 -10.48 15.13 3.93
CA ARG A 124 -11.26 15.81 4.98
C ARG A 124 -12.52 16.48 4.45
N GLY A 125 -12.70 16.53 3.14
CA GLY A 125 -13.80 17.26 2.50
C GLY A 125 -13.69 18.77 2.65
N ILE A 126 -12.45 19.29 2.74
CA ILE A 126 -12.11 20.72 2.86
C ILE A 126 -11.67 21.27 1.51
#